data_AF-A0A924RY33-F1
#
_entry.id   AF-A0A924RY33-F1
#
_cell.length_a   1.000
_cell.length_b   1.000
_cell.length_c   1.000
_cell.angle_alpha   90.00
_cell.angle_beta   90.00
_cell.angle_gamma   90.00
#
_symmetry.space_group_name_H-M   'P 1'
#
loop_
_entity.id
_entity.type
_entity.pdbx_description
1 polymer ?
#
loop_
_entity_poly.entity_id
_entity_poly.type
_entity_poly.pdbx_seq_one_letter_code
_entity_poly.pdbx_strand_id
1 'polypeptide(L)'
;MTVKSDKEALLQSLKFYAEFLKTVNEDIFLTTPPIDGWSYSEVYSHILSANLMSFIALEKCLNKTAEIKSRKADWRVRLILFLGRFPLGKLKAPATIADLVKKITKEEASNQVIRIRKKIEELNVNFKNFDANYKMKHPRLGYLDAKQWLRFMVIHTKHHEKQIKRIAESFD
;
A
#
# COMPACT_ATOMS: atom_id res chain seq x y z
N MET A 1 -8.80 6.67 -13.87
CA MET A 1 -9.32 6.47 -12.50
C MET A 1 -9.71 7.79 -11.89
N THR A 2 -10.74 7.78 -11.05
CA THR A 2 -11.15 8.90 -10.20
C THR A 2 -10.73 8.63 -8.75
N VAL A 3 -10.64 9.68 -7.93
CA VAL A 3 -10.40 9.56 -6.48
C VAL A 3 -11.43 8.63 -5.83
N LYS A 4 -12.71 8.73 -6.24
CA LYS A 4 -13.78 7.86 -5.75
C LYS A 4 -13.47 6.39 -6.07
N SER A 5 -13.15 6.07 -7.33
CA SER A 5 -12.84 4.69 -7.73
C SER A 5 -11.59 4.13 -7.04
N ASP A 6 -10.57 4.95 -6.80
CA ASP A 6 -9.35 4.51 -6.11
C ASP A 6 -9.63 4.27 -4.60
N LYS A 7 -10.43 5.13 -3.96
CA LYS A 7 -10.89 4.93 -2.58
C LYS A 7 -11.70 3.64 -2.44
N GLU A 8 -12.68 3.42 -3.31
CA GLU A 8 -13.48 2.19 -3.33
C GLU A 8 -12.62 0.95 -3.56
N ALA A 9 -11.69 1.01 -4.52
CA ALA A 9 -10.76 -0.09 -4.78
C ALA A 9 -9.87 -0.41 -3.57
N LEU A 10 -9.38 0.59 -2.86
CA LEU A 10 -8.57 0.40 -1.67
C LEU A 10 -9.39 -0.18 -0.50
N LEU A 11 -10.63 0.28 -0.31
CA LEU A 11 -11.52 -0.30 0.70
C LEU A 11 -11.86 -1.76 0.41
N GLN A 12 -12.07 -2.10 -0.87
CA GLN A 12 -12.28 -3.48 -1.30
C GLN A 12 -11.03 -4.35 -1.03
N SER A 13 -9.84 -3.81 -1.31
CA SER A 13 -8.59 -4.45 -0.94
C SER A 13 -8.50 -4.69 0.57
N LEU A 14 -8.71 -3.66 1.41
CA LEU A 14 -8.66 -3.80 2.86
C LEU A 14 -9.68 -4.81 3.40
N LYS A 15 -10.86 -4.93 2.75
CA LYS A 15 -11.82 -6.01 3.05
C LYS A 15 -11.22 -7.39 2.78
N PHE A 16 -10.53 -7.59 1.65
CA PHE A 16 -9.82 -8.86 1.40
C PHE A 16 -8.81 -9.18 2.51
N TYR A 17 -7.99 -8.22 2.95
CA TYR A 17 -7.02 -8.45 4.03
C TYR A 17 -7.70 -8.79 5.36
N ALA A 18 -8.82 -8.14 5.68
CA ALA A 18 -9.59 -8.43 6.89
C ALA A 18 -10.22 -9.83 6.86
N GLU A 19 -10.80 -10.24 5.73
CA GLU A 19 -11.40 -11.57 5.59
C GLU A 19 -10.33 -12.68 5.57
N PHE A 20 -9.18 -12.46 4.93
CA PHE A 20 -8.08 -13.43 4.91
C PHE A 20 -7.54 -13.72 6.32
N LEU A 21 -7.45 -12.71 7.20
CA LEU A 21 -7.04 -12.93 8.59
C LEU A 21 -8.01 -13.86 9.35
N LYS A 22 -9.28 -13.97 8.93
CA LYS A 22 -10.23 -14.89 9.56
C LYS A 22 -10.05 -16.34 9.10
N THR A 23 -9.44 -16.56 7.92
CA THR A 23 -9.31 -17.89 7.32
C THR A 23 -8.01 -18.61 7.69
N VAL A 24 -6.94 -17.87 7.95
CA VAL A 24 -5.61 -18.43 8.29
C VAL A 24 -5.46 -18.56 9.82
N ASN A 25 -4.80 -19.60 10.33
CA ASN A 25 -4.44 -19.68 11.76
C ASN A 25 -3.14 -18.89 12.06
N GLU A 26 -2.84 -18.64 13.34
CA GLU A 26 -1.69 -17.82 13.74
C GLU A 26 -0.34 -18.46 13.34
N ASP A 27 -0.21 -19.79 13.52
CA ASP A 27 1.04 -20.49 13.23
C ASP A 27 1.41 -20.41 11.75
N ILE A 28 0.44 -20.66 10.85
CA ILE A 28 0.62 -20.52 9.41
C ILE A 28 0.85 -19.05 9.01
N PHE A 29 0.17 -18.10 9.67
CA PHE A 29 0.37 -16.68 9.43
C PHE A 29 1.83 -16.24 9.68
N LEU A 30 2.46 -16.80 10.71
CA LEU A 30 3.84 -16.52 11.11
C LEU A 30 4.88 -17.36 10.36
N THR A 31 4.47 -18.48 9.74
CA THR A 31 5.37 -19.44 9.09
C THR A 31 5.93 -18.90 7.78
N THR A 32 7.24 -19.08 7.57
CA THR A 32 7.89 -18.83 6.28
C THR A 32 7.38 -19.87 5.28
N PRO A 33 6.90 -19.46 4.09
CA PRO A 33 6.23 -20.38 3.19
C PRO A 33 7.20 -21.30 2.44
N PRO A 34 6.72 -22.43 1.88
CA PRO A 34 7.56 -23.39 1.15
C PRO A 34 8.27 -22.81 -0.08
N ILE A 35 7.75 -21.72 -0.64
CA ILE A 35 8.35 -20.98 -1.77
C ILE A 35 9.43 -19.97 -1.33
N ASP A 36 9.86 -20.02 -0.06
CA ASP A 36 10.73 -19.04 0.60
C ASP A 36 10.18 -17.60 0.58
N GLY A 37 10.94 -16.67 1.14
CA GLY A 37 10.60 -15.25 1.18
C GLY A 37 9.75 -14.86 2.38
N TRP A 38 8.90 -13.84 2.22
CA TRP A 38 8.11 -13.30 3.33
C TRP A 38 6.93 -14.18 3.70
N SER A 39 6.73 -14.40 5.00
CA SER A 39 5.49 -14.95 5.54
C SER A 39 4.30 -14.01 5.31
N TYR A 40 3.08 -14.50 5.55
CA TYR A 40 1.90 -13.62 5.54
C TYR A 40 2.08 -12.45 6.53
N SER A 41 2.56 -12.75 7.72
CA SER A 41 2.86 -11.77 8.76
C SER A 41 3.79 -10.66 8.28
N GLU A 42 4.87 -11.01 7.59
CA GLU A 42 5.82 -10.04 7.03
C GLU A 42 5.22 -9.23 5.87
N VAL A 43 4.44 -9.88 4.99
CA VAL A 43 3.71 -9.20 3.92
C VAL A 43 2.74 -8.16 4.50
N TYR A 44 1.97 -8.54 5.52
CA TYR A 44 1.03 -7.63 6.21
C TYR A 44 1.76 -6.48 6.88
N SER A 45 2.83 -6.77 7.63
CA SER A 45 3.68 -5.78 8.28
C SER A 45 4.17 -4.70 7.31
N HIS A 46 4.65 -5.12 6.15
CA HIS A 46 5.11 -4.21 5.09
C HIS A 46 3.96 -3.39 4.50
N ILE A 47 2.88 -4.02 4.02
CA ILE A 47 1.85 -3.30 3.28
C ILE A 47 1.05 -2.34 4.18
N LEU A 48 0.78 -2.73 5.42
CA LEU A 48 0.04 -1.89 6.36
C LEU A 48 0.88 -0.67 6.78
N SER A 49 2.16 -0.86 7.09
CA SER A 49 3.09 0.23 7.38
C SER A 49 3.25 1.17 6.18
N ALA A 50 3.40 0.62 4.97
CA ALA A 50 3.50 1.40 3.75
C ALA A 50 2.23 2.21 3.46
N ASN A 51 1.06 1.64 3.72
CA ASN A 51 -0.22 2.33 3.57
C ASN A 51 -0.39 3.47 4.59
N LEU A 52 0.00 3.27 5.85
CA LEU A 52 -0.03 4.34 6.85
C LEU A 52 0.90 5.50 6.47
N MET A 53 2.14 5.20 6.07
CA MET A 53 3.09 6.23 5.60
C MET A 53 2.59 6.96 4.35
N SER A 54 2.00 6.22 3.40
CA SER A 54 1.41 6.78 2.19
C SER A 54 0.23 7.68 2.51
N PHE A 55 -0.60 7.31 3.49
CA PHE A 55 -1.71 8.14 3.96
C PHE A 55 -1.21 9.45 4.58
N ILE A 56 -0.18 9.41 5.42
CA ILE A 56 0.45 10.61 5.98
C ILE A 56 0.99 11.52 4.86
N ALA A 57 1.65 10.94 3.85
CA ALA A 57 2.17 11.69 2.72
C ALA A 57 1.04 12.34 1.90
N LEU A 58 -0.05 11.61 1.68
CA LEU A 58 -1.28 12.10 1.06
C LEU A 58 -1.87 13.28 1.86
N GLU A 59 -2.02 13.14 3.18
CA GLU A 59 -2.55 14.20 4.06
C GLU A 59 -1.69 15.46 4.00
N LYS A 60 -0.36 15.33 4.02
CA LYS A 60 0.55 16.47 3.86
C LYS A 60 0.35 17.20 2.53
N CYS A 61 0.11 16.45 1.45
CA CYS A 61 -0.16 17.05 0.14
C CYS A 61 -1.51 17.79 0.13
N LEU A 62 -2.57 17.19 0.70
CA LEU A 62 -3.90 17.81 0.78
C LEU A 62 -3.91 19.06 1.67
N ASN A 63 -3.17 19.02 2.78
CA ASN A 63 -3.09 20.11 3.76
C ASN A 63 -2.05 21.17 3.39
N LYS A 64 -1.43 21.10 2.20
CA LYS A 64 -0.43 22.05 1.72
C LYS A 64 0.79 22.20 2.64
N THR A 65 1.14 21.14 3.36
CA THR A 65 2.33 21.06 4.24
C THR A 65 3.46 20.22 3.65
N ALA A 66 3.26 19.65 2.45
CA ALA A 66 4.29 18.98 1.68
C ALA A 66 5.19 19.98 0.92
N GLU A 67 6.25 19.47 0.26
CA GLU A 67 7.12 20.29 -0.58
C GLU A 67 6.39 20.77 -1.85
N ILE A 68 6.66 22.00 -2.28
CA ILE A 68 6.19 22.50 -3.58
C ILE A 68 7.15 22.04 -4.69
N LYS A 69 6.65 21.25 -5.63
CA LYS A 69 7.38 20.72 -6.80
C LYS A 69 6.52 20.82 -8.05
N SER A 70 6.93 21.68 -8.99
CA SER A 70 6.26 21.88 -10.28
C SER A 70 6.51 20.76 -11.30
N ARG A 71 7.65 20.07 -11.20
CA ARG A 71 8.00 18.98 -12.13
C ARG A 71 7.03 17.82 -11.99
N LYS A 72 6.54 17.31 -13.12
CA LYS A 72 5.73 16.08 -13.17
C LYS A 72 6.57 14.88 -12.75
N ALA A 73 5.90 13.82 -12.27
CA ALA A 73 6.56 12.55 -12.01
C ALA A 73 7.22 12.00 -13.28
N ASP A 74 8.29 11.21 -13.10
CA ASP A 74 9.00 10.52 -14.19
C ASP A 74 7.99 9.74 -15.06
N TRP A 75 8.24 9.68 -16.37
CA TRP A 75 7.32 9.04 -17.31
C TRP A 75 7.06 7.56 -16.99
N ARG A 76 8.06 6.84 -16.42
CA ARG A 76 7.92 5.45 -15.96
C ARG A 76 6.96 5.34 -14.78
N VAL A 77 7.02 6.30 -13.86
CA VAL A 77 6.11 6.38 -12.71
C VAL A 77 4.69 6.66 -13.19
N ARG A 78 4.53 7.60 -14.13
CA ARG A 78 3.24 7.87 -14.76
C ARG A 78 2.67 6.62 -15.43
N LEU A 79 3.50 5.83 -16.11
CA LEU A 79 3.09 4.57 -16.72
C LEU A 79 2.65 3.53 -15.67
N ILE A 80 3.40 3.37 -14.56
CA ILE A 80 3.02 2.49 -13.44
C ILE A 80 1.65 2.90 -12.87
N LEU A 81 1.46 4.19 -12.58
CA LEU A 81 0.22 4.71 -12.00
C LEU A 81 -0.97 4.53 -12.97
N PHE A 82 -0.74 4.71 -14.26
CA PHE A 82 -1.72 4.51 -15.32
C PHE A 82 -2.11 3.04 -15.49
N LEU A 83 -1.14 2.15 -15.70
CA LEU A 83 -1.38 0.71 -15.87
C LEU A 83 -1.89 0.03 -14.59
N GLY A 84 -1.68 0.64 -13.43
CA GLY A 84 -2.14 0.11 -12.16
C GLY A 84 -1.37 -1.12 -11.67
N ARG A 85 -0.14 -1.31 -12.17
CA ARG A 85 0.71 -2.46 -11.81
C ARG A 85 2.18 -2.07 -11.82
N PHE A 86 2.95 -2.63 -10.89
CA PHE A 86 4.40 -2.55 -10.95
C PHE A 86 4.95 -3.38 -12.12
N PRO A 87 6.16 -3.06 -12.62
CA PRO A 87 6.83 -3.86 -13.65
C PRO A 87 6.94 -5.32 -13.23
N LEU A 88 6.78 -6.22 -14.19
CA LEU A 88 6.99 -7.65 -13.97
C LEU A 88 8.49 -7.90 -13.76
N GLY A 89 8.83 -8.63 -12.69
CA GLY A 89 10.21 -8.96 -12.33
C GLY A 89 10.34 -9.14 -10.82
N LYS A 90 11.38 -9.86 -10.38
CA LYS A 90 11.74 -9.98 -8.96
C LYS A 90 12.32 -8.65 -8.46
N LEU A 91 11.47 -7.62 -8.36
CA LEU A 91 11.83 -6.39 -7.64
C LEU A 91 11.96 -6.77 -6.17
N LYS A 92 13.18 -7.11 -5.76
CA LYS A 92 13.49 -7.22 -4.33
C LYS A 92 13.17 -5.85 -3.70
N ALA A 93 12.49 -5.88 -2.55
CA ALA A 93 12.42 -4.72 -1.70
C ALA A 93 13.85 -4.20 -1.48
N PRO A 94 14.09 -2.88 -1.45
CA PRO A 94 15.41 -2.37 -1.06
C PRO A 94 15.78 -3.00 0.29
N ALA A 95 17.05 -3.38 0.48
CA ALA A 95 17.50 -4.04 1.71
C ALA A 95 17.03 -3.28 2.96
N THR A 96 17.15 -1.95 2.93
CA THR A 96 16.67 -1.06 3.99
C THR A 96 15.19 -1.15 4.32
N ILE A 97 14.32 -1.52 3.36
CA ILE A 97 12.90 -1.77 3.62
C ILE A 97 12.70 -3.19 4.14
N ALA A 98 13.42 -4.17 3.59
CA ALA A 98 13.34 -5.55 4.03
C ALA A 98 13.77 -5.72 5.50
N ASP A 99 14.80 -4.99 5.92
CA ASP A 99 15.32 -5.02 7.30
C ASP A 99 14.35 -4.39 8.32
N LEU A 100 13.40 -3.58 7.85
CA LEU A 100 12.36 -2.98 8.70
C LEU A 100 11.12 -3.87 8.84
N VAL A 101 10.98 -4.90 7.99
CA VAL A 101 9.85 -5.82 8.05
C VAL A 101 10.04 -6.76 9.24
N LYS A 102 9.03 -6.81 10.10
CA LYS A 102 8.98 -7.70 11.26
C LYS A 102 7.74 -8.57 11.19
N LYS A 103 7.82 -9.76 11.76
CA LYS A 103 6.62 -10.56 12.03
C LYS A 103 5.75 -9.83 13.06
N ILE A 104 4.48 -9.68 12.71
CA ILE A 104 3.39 -9.18 13.56
C ILE A 104 2.34 -10.28 13.77
N THR A 105 1.56 -10.21 14.83
CA THR A 105 0.47 -11.16 15.08
C THR A 105 -0.73 -10.87 14.17
N LYS A 106 -1.67 -11.81 14.05
CA LYS A 106 -2.93 -11.55 13.34
C LYS A 106 -3.74 -10.42 13.99
N GLU A 107 -3.69 -10.31 15.32
CA GLU A 107 -4.39 -9.24 16.05
C GLU A 107 -3.81 -7.86 15.71
N GLU A 108 -2.48 -7.72 15.73
CA GLU A 108 -1.78 -6.50 15.33
C GLU A 108 -2.12 -6.14 13.88
N ALA A 109 -2.11 -7.12 12.98
CA ALA A 109 -2.49 -6.95 11.58
C ALA A 109 -3.95 -6.48 11.44
N SER A 110 -4.88 -7.10 12.16
CA SER A 110 -6.31 -6.75 12.15
C SER A 110 -6.54 -5.32 12.63
N ASN A 111 -5.92 -4.93 13.74
CA ASN A 111 -6.01 -3.58 14.30
C ASN A 111 -5.49 -2.53 13.31
N GLN A 112 -4.40 -2.82 12.60
CA GLN A 112 -3.88 -1.94 11.56
C GLN A 112 -4.80 -1.85 10.34
N VAL A 113 -5.41 -2.95 9.89
CA VAL A 113 -6.39 -2.94 8.80
C VAL A 113 -7.58 -2.05 9.16
N ILE A 114 -8.13 -2.20 10.38
CA ILE A 114 -9.25 -1.38 10.89
C ILE A 114 -8.85 0.10 10.90
N ARG A 115 -7.66 0.42 11.42
CA ARG A 115 -7.14 1.80 11.47
C ARG A 115 -7.01 2.42 10.08
N ILE A 116 -6.42 1.70 9.12
CA ILE A 116 -6.24 2.21 7.75
C ILE A 116 -7.61 2.36 7.09
N ARG A 117 -8.50 1.38 7.24
CA ARG A 117 -9.86 1.44 6.70
C ARG A 117 -10.59 2.69 7.18
N LYS A 118 -10.60 2.95 8.49
CA LYS A 118 -11.21 4.14 9.08
C LYS A 118 -10.64 5.42 8.46
N LYS A 119 -9.31 5.54 8.36
CA LYS A 119 -8.64 6.67 7.72
C LYS A 119 -9.07 6.89 6.26
N ILE A 120 -9.23 5.81 5.49
CA ILE A 120 -9.69 5.88 4.09
C ILE A 120 -11.17 6.24 4.00
N GLU A 121 -12.02 5.70 4.88
CA GLU A 121 -13.45 6.05 4.98
C GLU A 121 -13.63 7.54 5.33
N GLU A 122 -12.85 8.04 6.29
CA GLU A 122 -12.84 9.44 6.74
C GLU A 122 -12.13 10.39 5.78
N LEU A 123 -11.44 9.87 4.75
CA LEU A 123 -10.86 10.68 3.67
C LEU A 123 -12.00 11.31 2.85
N ASN A 124 -12.56 12.39 3.38
CA ASN A 124 -13.66 13.14 2.82
C ASN A 124 -13.11 14.17 1.84
N VAL A 125 -13.33 13.92 0.54
CA VAL A 125 -13.42 14.84 -0.62
C VAL A 125 -12.60 16.15 -0.60
N ASN A 126 -11.49 16.22 0.13
CA ASN A 126 -10.61 17.39 0.15
C ASN A 126 -9.79 17.51 -1.15
N PHE A 127 -10.13 16.69 -2.14
CA PHE A 127 -9.59 16.75 -3.49
C PHE A 127 -10.24 17.84 -4.36
N LYS A 128 -11.33 18.49 -3.90
CA LYS A 128 -12.01 19.56 -4.67
C LYS A 128 -11.07 20.73 -4.99
N ASN A 129 -10.20 21.10 -4.05
CA ASN A 129 -9.25 22.19 -4.17
C ASN A 129 -7.79 21.71 -4.06
N PHE A 130 -7.53 20.44 -4.37
CA PHE A 130 -6.17 19.90 -4.27
C PHE A 130 -5.25 20.61 -5.27
N ASP A 131 -4.02 20.88 -4.82
CA ASP A 131 -2.98 21.44 -5.67
C ASP A 131 -1.93 20.35 -5.96
N ALA A 132 -1.77 20.05 -7.25
CA ALA A 132 -0.86 19.01 -7.73
C ALA A 132 0.63 19.38 -7.54
N ASN A 133 0.96 20.60 -7.14
CA ASN A 133 2.33 21.01 -6.87
C ASN A 133 2.80 20.61 -5.47
N TYR A 134 1.91 20.36 -4.51
CA TYR A 134 2.30 19.84 -3.21
C TYR A 134 2.56 18.34 -3.30
N LYS A 135 3.82 17.96 -3.09
CA LYS A 135 4.30 16.58 -3.30
C LYS A 135 5.20 16.12 -2.17
N MET A 136 5.06 14.84 -1.84
CA MET A 136 5.95 14.13 -0.94
C MET A 136 6.81 13.13 -1.72
N LYS A 137 8.08 13.00 -1.35
CA LYS A 137 9.00 12.07 -2.00
C LYS A 137 8.74 10.63 -1.57
N HIS A 138 8.38 9.79 -2.52
CA HIS A 138 8.37 8.33 -2.37
C HIS A 138 9.81 7.78 -2.58
N PRO A 139 10.27 6.78 -1.79
CA PRO A 139 11.62 6.23 -1.90
C PRO A 139 12.05 5.80 -3.31
N ARG A 140 11.17 5.11 -4.04
CA ARG A 140 11.42 4.64 -5.43
C ARG A 140 10.75 5.46 -6.55
N LEU A 141 9.56 6.02 -6.32
CA LEU A 141 8.75 6.67 -7.35
C LEU A 141 8.97 8.19 -7.43
N GLY A 142 9.84 8.76 -6.58
CA GLY A 142 10.09 10.19 -6.56
C GLY A 142 8.91 10.97 -6.00
N TYR A 143 8.76 12.24 -6.40
CA TYR A 143 7.73 13.13 -5.86
C TYR A 143 6.35 12.81 -6.40
N LEU A 144 5.43 12.49 -5.48
CA LEU A 144 4.03 12.18 -5.77
C LEU A 144 3.11 13.20 -5.11
N ASP A 145 2.06 13.62 -5.83
CA ASP A 145 0.96 14.42 -5.30
C ASP A 145 -0.08 13.54 -4.56
N ALA A 146 -1.09 14.17 -3.94
CA ALA A 146 -2.12 13.47 -3.17
C ALA A 146 -2.86 12.37 -3.97
N LYS A 147 -3.19 12.63 -5.25
CA LYS A 147 -3.91 11.65 -6.09
C LYS A 147 -2.99 10.49 -6.45
N GLN A 148 -1.72 10.79 -6.73
CA GLN A 148 -0.71 9.80 -7.04
C GLN A 148 -0.40 8.91 -5.83
N TRP A 149 -0.37 9.46 -4.61
CA TRP A 149 -0.25 8.68 -3.38
C TRP A 149 -1.44 7.73 -3.17
N LEU A 150 -2.67 8.22 -3.33
CA LEU A 150 -3.87 7.37 -3.24
C LEU A 150 -3.81 6.25 -4.28
N ARG A 151 -3.43 6.58 -5.51
CA ARG A 151 -3.30 5.60 -6.59
C ARG A 151 -2.19 4.58 -6.29
N PHE A 152 -1.07 5.02 -5.74
CA PHE A 152 0.02 4.13 -5.32
C PHE A 152 -0.46 3.14 -4.25
N MET A 153 -1.22 3.57 -3.24
CA MET A 153 -1.77 2.69 -2.21
C MET A 153 -2.64 1.58 -2.82
N VAL A 154 -3.48 1.89 -3.80
CA VAL A 154 -4.28 0.88 -4.52
C VAL A 154 -3.38 -0.14 -5.22
N ILE A 155 -2.39 0.33 -5.98
CA ILE A 155 -1.50 -0.53 -6.76
C ILE A 155 -0.67 -1.43 -5.84
N HIS A 156 -0.12 -0.87 -4.77
CA HIS A 156 0.73 -1.56 -3.82
C HIS A 156 -0.05 -2.60 -3.03
N THR A 157 -1.25 -2.24 -2.57
CA THR A 157 -2.11 -3.16 -1.82
C THR A 157 -2.55 -4.34 -2.69
N LYS A 158 -2.99 -4.09 -3.94
CA LYS A 158 -3.34 -5.15 -4.89
C LYS A 158 -2.15 -6.00 -5.33
N HIS A 159 -0.95 -5.43 -5.38
CA HIS A 159 0.26 -6.20 -5.64
C HIS A 159 0.50 -7.23 -4.53
N HIS A 160 0.36 -6.83 -3.27
CA HIS A 160 0.54 -7.75 -2.13
C HIS A 160 -0.65 -8.71 -1.91
N GLU A 161 -1.86 -8.41 -2.40
CA GLU A 161 -2.93 -9.43 -2.48
C GLU A 161 -2.51 -10.61 -3.35
N LYS A 162 -1.87 -10.34 -4.50
CA LYS A 162 -1.34 -11.40 -5.37
C LYS A 162 -0.22 -12.17 -4.70
N GLN A 163 0.58 -11.51 -3.86
CA GLN A 163 1.60 -12.21 -3.08
C GLN A 163 0.97 -13.14 -2.06
N ILE A 164 -0.05 -12.69 -1.31
CA ILE A 164 -0.80 -13.53 -0.36
C ILE A 164 -1.38 -14.75 -1.08
N LYS A 165 -2.01 -14.56 -2.25
CA LYS A 165 -2.57 -15.68 -3.03
C LYS A 165 -1.51 -16.71 -3.45
N ARG A 166 -0.35 -16.25 -3.94
CA ARG A 166 0.77 -17.16 -4.28
C ARG A 166 1.33 -17.90 -3.07
N ILE A 167 1.36 -17.25 -1.90
CA ILE A 167 1.76 -17.91 -0.66
C ILE A 167 0.73 -18.97 -0.29
N ALA A 168 -0.58 -18.70 -0.43
CA ALA A 168 -1.63 -19.69 -0.17
C ALA A 168 -1.49 -20.93 -1.05
N GLU A 169 -1.30 -20.73 -2.35
CA GLU A 169 -1.03 -21.80 -3.33
C GLU A 169 0.23 -22.62 -3.03
N SER A 170 1.11 -22.17 -2.13
CA SER A 170 2.33 -22.90 -1.74
C SER A 170 2.16 -23.80 -0.51
N PHE A 171 1.06 -23.65 0.23
CA PHE A 171 0.73 -24.50 1.38
C PHE A 171 -0.27 -25.61 1.05
N ASP A 172 -0.83 -25.58 -0.17
CA ASP A 172 -1.65 -26.63 -0.77
C ASP A 172 -0.78 -27.76 -1.35
#